data_AF-A0A7J7NQB6-F1
#
_entry.id   AF-A0A7J7NQB6-F1
#
_cell.length_a   1.000
_cell.length_b   1.000
_cell.length_c   1.000
_cell.angle_alpha   90.00
_cell.angle_beta   90.00
_cell.angle_gamma   90.00
#
_symmetry.space_group_name_H-M   'P 1'
#
loop_
_entity.id
_entity.type
_entity.pdbx_description
1 polymer ?
#
loop_
_entity_poly.entity_id
_entity_poly.type
_entity_poly.pdbx_seq_one_letter_code
_entity_poly.pdbx_strand_id
1 'polypeptide(L)'
;MQIFISYGKKSNGELLLSYGFVPKEGTNTSDSADLSVSLNKTDVCYKEKLEVLRKHGLSAIFKYTKFLQGSGSIDLDVTSPSQINQKLFLKQLAVDLCTSEQRILFRTQYILRRRLRDMKSGELRGLSIFNGFFRFFK
;
A
#
# COMPACT_ATOMS: atom_id res chain seq x y z
N MET A 1 -18.07 27.74 40.26
CA MET A 1 -16.98 26.98 39.61
C MET A 1 -17.49 25.59 39.27
N GLN A 2 -17.11 25.05 38.11
CA GLN A 2 -17.47 23.69 37.71
C GLN A 2 -16.21 22.81 37.69
N ILE A 3 -16.29 21.64 38.31
CA ILE A 3 -15.18 20.68 38.38
C ILE A 3 -15.59 19.46 37.54
N PHE A 4 -14.69 19.01 36.67
CA PHE A 4 -14.91 17.86 35.79
C PHE A 4 -14.06 16.67 36.23
N ILE A 5 -14.59 15.46 36.04
CA ILE A 5 -13.92 14.19 36.27
C ILE A 5 -13.95 13.34 34.99
N SER A 6 -12.92 12.50 34.80
CA SER A 6 -12.84 11.60 33.65
C SER A 6 -13.51 10.26 33.95
N TYR A 7 -14.41 9.84 33.06
CA TYR A 7 -15.09 8.53 33.13
C TYR A 7 -14.26 7.38 32.54
N GLY A 8 -13.07 7.66 32.02
CA GLY A 8 -12.19 6.69 31.37
C GLY A 8 -12.45 6.53 29.87
N LYS A 9 -11.83 5.51 29.27
CA LYS A 9 -11.93 5.21 27.83
C LYS A 9 -13.22 4.42 27.57
N LYS A 10 -14.28 5.13 27.20
CA LYS A 10 -15.64 4.58 26.99
C LYS A 10 -16.16 5.04 25.63
N SER A 11 -16.83 4.16 24.89
CA SER A 11 -17.48 4.56 23.64
C SER A 11 -18.71 5.43 23.93
N ASN A 12 -19.16 6.20 22.96
CA ASN A 12 -20.39 6.98 23.14
C ASN A 12 -21.60 6.07 23.38
N GLY A 13 -21.62 4.89 22.78
CA GLY A 13 -22.65 3.87 23.04
C GLY A 13 -22.63 3.40 24.50
N GLU A 14 -21.44 3.15 25.07
CA GLU A 14 -21.33 2.76 26.47
C GLU A 14 -21.70 3.90 27.43
N LEU A 15 -21.29 5.14 27.11
CA LEU A 15 -21.67 6.33 27.87
C LEU A 15 -23.18 6.55 27.89
N LEU A 16 -23.84 6.39 26.74
CA LEU A 16 -25.29 6.52 26.64
C LEU A 16 -26.00 5.43 27.45
N LEU A 17 -25.60 4.16 27.27
CA LEU A 17 -26.30 3.03 27.89
C LEU A 17 -26.06 2.94 29.40
N SER A 18 -24.87 3.32 29.87
CA SER A 18 -24.49 3.16 31.28
C SER A 18 -24.68 4.44 32.10
N TYR A 19 -24.54 5.61 31.48
CA TYR A 19 -24.55 6.91 32.17
C TYR A 19 -25.63 7.88 31.65
N GLY A 20 -26.32 7.56 30.56
CA GLY A 20 -27.47 8.33 30.08
C GLY A 20 -27.15 9.63 29.35
N PHE A 21 -25.91 9.84 28.90
CA PHE A 21 -25.55 11.03 28.13
C PHE A 21 -24.62 10.70 26.96
N VAL A 22 -24.65 11.54 25.93
CA VAL A 22 -23.74 11.47 24.78
C VAL A 22 -22.98 12.80 24.69
N PRO A 23 -21.64 12.78 24.81
CA PRO A 23 -20.81 13.95 24.54
C PRO A 23 -21.05 14.49 23.12
N LYS A 24 -20.79 15.78 22.88
CA LYS A 24 -20.92 16.35 21.53
C LYS A 24 -20.01 15.61 20.55
N GLU A 25 -20.44 15.51 19.29
CA GLU A 25 -19.68 14.85 18.23
C GLU A 25 -18.23 15.37 18.17
N GLY A 26 -17.26 14.46 18.08
CA GLY A 26 -15.83 14.79 18.05
C GLY A 26 -15.18 15.10 19.40
N THR A 27 -15.94 15.22 20.50
CA THR A 27 -15.34 15.45 21.84
C THR A 27 -14.82 14.16 22.49
N ASN A 28 -15.42 13.01 22.17
CA ASN A 28 -14.95 11.71 22.65
C ASN A 28 -13.98 11.08 21.64
N THR A 29 -12.69 11.11 21.95
CA THR A 29 -11.63 10.46 21.15
C THR A 29 -11.57 8.95 21.32
N SER A 30 -12.26 8.40 22.32
CA SER A 30 -12.37 6.97 22.60
C SER A 30 -13.65 6.37 21.99
N ASP A 31 -14.37 7.13 21.16
CA ASP A 31 -15.57 6.63 20.54
C ASP A 31 -15.24 5.44 19.61
N SER A 32 -16.08 4.42 19.66
CA SER A 32 -15.87 3.19 18.89
C SER A 32 -17.18 2.48 18.63
N ALA A 33 -17.20 1.76 17.51
CA ALA A 33 -18.32 0.93 17.12
C ALA A 33 -17.82 -0.47 16.73
N ASP A 34 -18.62 -1.47 17.09
CA ASP A 34 -18.35 -2.84 16.70
C ASP A 34 -18.84 -3.10 15.28
N LEU A 35 -17.92 -3.50 14.41
CA LEU A 35 -18.18 -3.90 13.04
C LEU A 35 -18.04 -5.42 12.94
N SER A 36 -19.13 -6.09 12.55
CA SER A 36 -19.10 -7.50 12.19
C SER A 36 -18.91 -7.66 10.68
N VAL A 37 -17.92 -8.45 10.28
CA VAL A 37 -17.62 -8.76 8.88
C VAL A 37 -17.64 -10.27 8.72
N SER A 38 -18.39 -10.76 7.73
CA SER A 38 -18.48 -12.18 7.43
C SER A 38 -18.31 -12.45 5.95
N LEU A 39 -17.71 -13.59 5.61
CA LEU A 39 -17.69 -14.05 4.23
C LEU A 39 -19.10 -14.41 3.75
N ASN A 40 -19.47 -13.88 2.58
CA ASN A 40 -20.75 -14.20 1.96
C ASN A 40 -20.70 -15.59 1.31
N LYS A 41 -21.66 -16.46 1.65
CA LYS A 41 -21.78 -17.83 1.13
C LYS A 41 -22.12 -17.88 -0.36
N THR A 42 -22.68 -16.82 -0.93
CA THR A 42 -23.02 -16.75 -2.36
C THR A 42 -21.81 -16.35 -3.24
N ASP A 43 -20.67 -16.03 -2.64
CA ASP A 43 -19.47 -15.64 -3.36
C ASP A 43 -18.88 -16.85 -4.12
N VAL A 44 -18.58 -16.67 -5.41
CA VAL A 44 -17.98 -17.69 -6.28
C VAL A 44 -16.67 -18.21 -5.68
N CYS A 45 -15.88 -17.33 -5.06
CA CYS A 45 -14.58 -17.66 -4.46
C CYS A 45 -14.65 -17.94 -2.94
N TYR A 46 -15.84 -18.24 -2.39
CA TYR A 46 -16.03 -18.48 -0.96
C TYR A 46 -15.10 -19.56 -0.39
N LYS A 47 -14.93 -20.68 -1.10
CA LYS A 47 -14.10 -21.81 -0.65
C LYS A 47 -12.62 -21.43 -0.54
N GLU A 48 -12.11 -20.71 -1.53
CA GLU A 48 -10.72 -20.26 -1.59
C GLU A 48 -10.42 -19.26 -0.47
N LYS A 49 -11.31 -18.27 -0.29
CA LYS A 49 -11.20 -17.29 0.81
C LYS A 49 -11.22 -17.96 2.18
N LEU A 50 -12.10 -18.95 2.38
CA LEU A 50 -12.20 -19.69 3.63
C LEU A 50 -10.93 -20.49 3.91
N GLU A 51 -10.37 -21.17 2.89
CA GLU A 51 -9.11 -21.90 3.05
C GLU A 51 -7.93 -20.98 3.39
N VAL A 52 -7.84 -19.81 2.75
CA VAL A 52 -6.81 -18.81 3.05
C VAL A 52 -6.96 -18.31 4.49
N LEU A 53 -8.19 -17.98 4.93
CA LEU A 53 -8.43 -17.57 6.31
C LEU A 53 -8.03 -18.68 7.30
N ARG A 54 -8.38 -19.94 7.01
CA ARG A 54 -8.01 -21.08 7.85
C ARG A 54 -6.49 -21.26 7.94
N LYS A 55 -5.76 -21.08 6.83
CA LYS A 55 -4.28 -21.11 6.83
C LYS A 55 -3.67 -20.04 7.74
N HIS A 56 -4.32 -18.89 7.85
CA HIS A 56 -3.91 -17.80 8.75
C HIS A 56 -4.49 -17.92 10.18
N GLY A 57 -5.21 -19.00 10.51
CA GLY A 57 -5.83 -19.17 11.84
C GLY A 57 -7.02 -18.24 12.10
N LEU A 58 -7.62 -17.72 11.04
CA LEU A 58 -8.66 -16.70 11.03
C LEU A 58 -10.03 -17.36 10.77
N SER A 59 -11.08 -16.93 11.49
CA SER A 59 -12.46 -17.42 11.34
C SER A 59 -13.17 -16.87 10.09
N ALA A 60 -14.35 -17.39 9.72
CA ALA A 60 -15.14 -16.83 8.61
C ALA A 60 -15.94 -15.57 9.00
N ILE A 61 -16.06 -15.31 10.31
CA ILE A 61 -16.77 -14.17 10.89
C ILE A 61 -15.81 -13.47 11.85
N PHE A 62 -15.65 -12.17 11.67
CA PHE A 62 -14.87 -11.32 12.54
C PHE A 62 -15.72 -10.23 13.14
N LYS A 63 -15.41 -9.91 14.39
CA LYS A 63 -15.87 -8.70 15.06
C LYS A 63 -14.65 -7.82 15.28
N TYR A 64 -14.69 -6.61 14.74
CA TYR A 64 -13.64 -5.62 14.90
C TYR A 64 -14.25 -4.39 15.55
N THR A 65 -13.65 -3.94 16.64
CA THR A 65 -13.99 -2.66 17.23
C THR A 65 -13.21 -1.58 16.50
N LYS A 66 -13.92 -0.71 15.76
CA LYS A 66 -13.33 0.40 15.03
C LYS A 66 -13.51 1.68 15.83
N PHE A 67 -12.40 2.34 16.16
CA PHE A 67 -12.45 3.68 16.75
C PHE A 67 -13.00 4.66 15.71
N LEU A 68 -14.09 5.33 16.08
CA LEU A 68 -14.69 6.37 15.29
C LEU A 68 -13.89 7.63 15.57
N GLN A 69 -12.83 7.83 14.81
CA GLN A 69 -12.20 9.15 14.78
C GLN A 69 -13.27 10.10 14.25
N GLY A 70 -13.69 11.04 15.10
CA GLY A 70 -14.68 12.03 14.72
C GLY A 70 -14.28 12.63 13.38
N SER A 71 -15.15 12.49 12.38
CA SER A 71 -15.07 13.26 11.16
C SER A 71 -15.38 14.71 11.50
N GLY A 72 -14.48 15.35 12.26
CA GLY A 72 -14.18 16.75 11.99
C GLY A 72 -13.86 16.82 10.51
N SER A 73 -14.38 17.86 9.87
CA SER A 73 -14.01 18.29 8.53
C SER A 73 -12.63 17.79 8.11
N ILE A 74 -12.54 17.33 6.87
CA ILE A 74 -11.26 17.25 6.16
C ILE A 74 -10.81 18.71 5.93
N ASP A 75 -10.58 19.44 7.01
CA ASP A 75 -9.68 20.55 7.02
C ASP A 75 -8.32 19.89 7.09
N LEU A 76 -7.58 20.07 6.00
CA LEU A 76 -6.16 19.78 5.90
C LEU A 76 -5.38 20.67 6.88
N ASP A 77 -5.67 20.63 8.19
CA ASP A 77 -4.83 21.27 9.19
C ASP A 77 -3.81 20.25 9.70
N VAL A 78 -2.73 20.26 8.94
CA VAL A 78 -1.45 19.66 9.23
C VAL A 78 -0.89 20.32 10.49
N THR A 79 -1.07 19.70 11.66
CA THR A 79 -0.31 20.09 12.85
C THR A 79 -0.10 18.91 13.81
N SER A 80 0.53 17.83 13.32
CA SER A 80 1.38 17.01 14.18
C SER A 80 2.77 16.87 13.55
N PRO A 81 3.87 17.19 14.27
CA PRO A 81 5.21 17.23 13.70
C PRO A 81 5.70 15.87 13.16
N SER A 82 5.17 14.75 13.67
CA SER A 82 5.51 13.40 13.19
C SER A 82 4.91 13.08 11.81
N GLN A 83 3.67 13.49 11.55
CA GLN A 83 2.99 13.21 10.26
C GLN A 83 3.51 14.10 9.12
N ILE A 84 3.95 15.33 9.44
CA ILE A 84 4.61 16.22 8.48
C ILE A 84 5.88 15.56 7.93
N ASN A 85 6.71 15.04 8.82
CA ASN A 85 7.94 14.36 8.47
C ASN A 85 7.68 13.07 7.66
N GLN A 86 6.62 12.33 8.01
CA GLN A 86 6.23 11.14 7.24
C GLN A 86 5.78 11.49 5.81
N LYS A 87 4.97 12.54 5.63
CA LYS A 87 4.51 12.97 4.30
C LYS A 87 5.64 13.48 3.42
N LEU A 88 6.58 14.26 4.00
CA LEU A 88 7.77 14.71 3.29
C LEU A 88 8.68 13.54 2.91
N PHE A 89 8.88 12.59 3.82
CA PHE A 89 9.64 11.36 3.56
C PHE A 89 9.02 10.55 2.42
N LEU A 90 7.70 10.34 2.42
CA LEU A 90 7.02 9.58 1.36
C LEU A 90 7.11 10.28 0.00
N LYS A 91 7.05 11.63 -0.03
CA LYS A 91 7.26 12.40 -1.26
C LYS A 91 8.69 12.24 -1.77
N GLN A 92 9.68 12.33 -0.89
CA GLN A 92 11.08 12.14 -1.26
C GLN A 92 11.34 10.73 -1.78
N LEU A 93 10.82 9.71 -1.10
CA LEU A 93 10.92 8.32 -1.50
C LEU A 93 10.33 8.07 -2.90
N ALA A 94 9.19 8.68 -3.22
CA ALA A 94 8.58 8.56 -4.54
C ALA A 94 9.47 9.15 -5.66
N VAL A 95 10.12 10.29 -5.40
CA VAL A 95 11.06 10.92 -6.34
C VAL A 95 12.31 10.04 -6.51
N ASP A 96 12.87 9.52 -5.42
CA ASP A 96 14.07 8.68 -5.45
C ASP A 96 13.82 7.36 -6.19
N LEU A 97 12.65 6.73 -5.99
CA LEU A 97 12.25 5.54 -6.74
C LEU A 97 12.14 5.84 -8.23
N CYS A 98 11.42 6.89 -8.61
CA CYS A 98 11.25 7.29 -10.01
C CYS A 98 12.60 7.56 -10.71
N THR A 99 13.51 8.26 -10.06
CA THR A 99 14.85 8.54 -10.62
C THR A 99 15.71 7.29 -10.72
N SER A 100 15.62 6.37 -9.75
CA SER A 100 16.35 5.10 -9.78
C SER A 100 15.87 4.20 -10.91
N GLU A 101 14.55 4.12 -11.14
CA GLU A 101 13.95 3.35 -12.24
C GLU A 101 14.39 3.87 -13.60
N GLN A 102 14.32 5.19 -13.82
CA GLN A 102 14.79 5.81 -15.05
C GLN A 102 16.27 5.50 -15.31
N ARG A 103 17.12 5.59 -14.28
CA ARG A 103 18.56 5.27 -14.40
C ARG A 103 18.78 3.82 -14.80
N ILE A 104 18.06 2.88 -14.18
CA ILE A 104 18.14 1.45 -14.52
C ILE A 104 17.72 1.24 -15.97
N LEU A 105 16.59 1.82 -16.38
CA LEU A 105 16.05 1.69 -17.74
C LEU A 105 17.02 2.22 -18.80
N PHE A 106 17.62 3.40 -18.58
CA PHE A 106 18.59 3.95 -19.53
C PHE A 106 19.88 3.12 -19.59
N ARG A 107 20.36 2.61 -18.45
CA ARG A 107 21.50 1.68 -18.39
C ARG A 107 21.22 0.39 -19.17
N THR A 108 20.08 -0.23 -18.94
CA THR A 108 19.70 -1.47 -19.63
C THR A 108 19.52 -1.24 -21.12
N GLN A 109 18.84 -0.17 -21.52
CA GLN A 109 18.69 0.22 -22.93
C GLN A 109 20.05 0.43 -23.61
N TYR A 110 20.99 1.12 -22.96
CA TYR A 110 22.34 1.30 -23.48
C TYR A 110 23.07 -0.02 -23.66
N ILE A 111 23.04 -0.91 -22.64
CA ILE A 111 23.69 -2.22 -22.69
C ILE A 111 23.11 -3.07 -23.83
N LEU A 112 21.79 -3.09 -23.96
CA LEU A 112 21.10 -3.85 -25.02
C LEU A 112 21.45 -3.31 -26.41
N ARG A 113 21.42 -1.98 -26.61
CA ARG A 113 21.82 -1.36 -27.88
C ARG A 113 23.29 -1.63 -28.22
N ARG A 114 24.17 -1.60 -27.21
CA ARG A 114 25.59 -1.96 -27.41
C ARG A 114 25.74 -3.41 -27.82
N ARG A 115 25.09 -4.34 -27.11
CA ARG A 115 25.11 -5.78 -27.44
C ARG A 115 24.55 -6.05 -28.84
N LEU A 116 23.46 -5.39 -29.23
CA LEU A 116 22.91 -5.49 -30.58
C LEU A 116 23.90 -4.99 -31.65
N ARG A 117 24.63 -3.90 -31.40
CA ARG A 117 25.68 -3.44 -32.31
C ARG A 117 26.84 -4.43 -32.38
N ASP A 118 27.27 -4.97 -31.24
CA ASP A 118 28.35 -5.95 -31.18
C ASP A 118 27.96 -7.21 -31.96
N MET A 119 26.74 -7.73 -31.75
CA MET A 119 26.19 -8.87 -32.51
C MET A 119 26.10 -8.56 -34.00
N LYS A 120 25.53 -7.42 -34.40
CA LYS A 120 25.45 -7.02 -35.82
C LYS A 120 26.83 -6.89 -36.47
N SER A 121 27.81 -6.36 -35.74
CA SER A 121 29.20 -6.24 -36.23
C SER A 121 29.92 -7.58 -36.30
N GLY A 122 29.66 -8.48 -35.35
CA GLY A 122 30.20 -9.83 -35.30
C GLY A 122 29.58 -10.76 -36.34
N GLU A 123 28.28 -10.59 -36.63
CA GLU A 123 27.54 -11.32 -37.65
C GLU A 123 27.95 -10.86 -39.06
N LEU A 124 28.12 -9.55 -39.29
CA LEU A 124 28.70 -9.03 -40.53
C LEU A 124 30.16 -9.46 -40.74
N ARG A 125 30.97 -9.55 -39.66
CA ARG A 125 32.33 -10.10 -39.73
C ARG A 125 32.34 -11.60 -39.96
N GLY A 126 31.47 -12.36 -39.29
CA GLY A 126 31.30 -13.80 -39.50
C GLY A 126 30.87 -14.11 -40.93
N LEU A 127 29.82 -13.45 -41.42
CA LEU A 127 29.35 -13.57 -42.80
C LEU A 127 30.41 -13.12 -43.83
N SER A 128 31.21 -12.09 -43.52
CA SER A 128 32.34 -11.66 -44.37
C SER A 128 33.45 -12.72 -44.42
N ILE A 129 33.83 -13.31 -43.28
CA ILE A 129 34.83 -14.38 -43.23
C ILE A 129 34.30 -15.64 -43.94
N PHE A 130 33.03 -16.00 -43.76
CA PHE A 130 32.41 -17.11 -44.48
C PHE A 130 32.34 -16.84 -45.99
N ASN A 131 31.95 -15.64 -46.44
CA ASN A 131 31.99 -15.26 -47.85
C ASN A 131 33.42 -15.25 -48.42
N GLY A 132 34.41 -14.80 -47.64
CA GLY A 132 35.82 -14.85 -48.01
C GLY A 132 36.33 -16.29 -48.15
N PHE A 133 35.96 -17.17 -47.21
CA PHE A 133 36.33 -18.58 -47.20
C PHE A 133 35.70 -19.36 -48.38
N PHE A 134 34.42 -19.14 -48.68
CA PHE A 134 33.76 -19.74 -49.84
C PHE A 134 34.29 -19.24 -51.19
N ARG A 135 34.94 -18.07 -51.24
CA ARG A 135 35.59 -17.54 -52.45
C ARG A 135 36.94 -18.21 -52.75
N PHE A 136 37.52 -18.95 -51.80
CA PHE A 136 38.71 -19.78 -52.03
C PHE A 136 38.39 -21.18 -52.59
N PHE A 137 37.12 -21.58 -52.58
CA PHE A 137 36.66 -22.89 -53.08
C PHE A 137 36.02 -22.84 -54.49
N LYS A 138 36.29 -21.78 -55.26
CA LYS A 138 35.92 -21.64 -56.68
C LYS A 138 37.13 -21.15 -57.47
#